data_AF-A0A951K8W1-F1
#
_entry.id   AF-A0A951K8W1-F1
#
_cell.length_a   1.000
_cell.length_b   1.000
_cell.length_c   1.000
_cell.angle_alpha   90.00
_cell.angle_beta   90.00
_cell.angle_gamma   90.00
#
_symmetry.space_group_name_H-M   'P 1'
#
loop_
_entity.id
_entity.type
_entity.pdbx_description
1 polymer ?
#
loop_
_entity_poly.entity_id
_entity_poly.type
_entity_poly.pdbx_seq_one_letter_code
_entity_poly.pdbx_strand_id
1 'polypeptide(L)'
;MWHDGNPFARPAVIVVDTDGNEVIRQVGGEFSDRMHEPELVEQLRNLDDVVADDATRPREGPVDTEQPEPGDDALPVDALLPNFKGTRFAAIALAAREPDAKHQADRLKQQAEGHLEALQALDAGT
;
A
#
# COMPACT_ATOMS: atom_id res chain seq x y z
N MET A 1 0.35 -23.37 6.54
CA MET A 1 0.26 -24.48 5.56
C MET A 1 -1.02 -24.36 4.75
N TRP A 2 -0.94 -24.35 3.42
CA TRP A 2 -2.11 -24.33 2.53
C TRP A 2 -2.84 -25.68 2.47
N HIS A 3 -4.16 -25.66 2.29
CA HIS A 3 -4.99 -26.87 2.14
C HIS A 3 -5.89 -26.75 0.90
N ASP A 4 -6.05 -27.86 0.17
CA ASP A 4 -6.97 -27.94 -0.97
C ASP A 4 -8.42 -27.72 -0.50
N GLY A 5 -9.16 -26.85 -1.21
CA GLY A 5 -10.52 -26.43 -0.84
C GLY A 5 -10.62 -25.10 -0.08
N ASN A 6 -9.50 -24.43 0.18
CA ASN A 6 -9.51 -23.06 0.70
C ASN A 6 -10.12 -22.09 -0.35
N PRO A 7 -11.16 -21.29 -0.02
CA PRO A 7 -11.81 -20.38 -0.96
C PRO A 7 -10.97 -19.15 -1.31
N PHE A 8 -9.87 -18.91 -0.61
CA PHE A 8 -8.99 -17.77 -0.84
C PHE A 8 -7.91 -18.08 -1.86
N ALA A 9 -7.39 -17.04 -2.53
CA ALA A 9 -6.23 -17.17 -3.39
C ALA A 9 -4.95 -17.30 -2.54
N ARG A 10 -3.96 -18.07 -3.02
CA ARG A 10 -2.63 -18.08 -2.42
C ARG A 10 -1.96 -16.72 -2.65
N PRO A 11 -1.24 -16.16 -1.68
CA PRO A 11 -0.41 -15.00 -1.94
C PRO A 11 0.62 -15.38 -3.01
N ALA A 12 0.71 -14.57 -4.05
CA ALA A 12 1.60 -14.79 -5.17
C ALA A 12 2.18 -13.47 -5.66
N VAL A 13 3.41 -13.53 -6.15
CA VAL A 13 4.03 -12.48 -6.93
C VAL A 13 4.16 -13.01 -8.35
N ILE A 14 3.51 -12.34 -9.28
CA ILE A 14 3.60 -12.64 -10.71
C ILE A 14 4.06 -11.36 -11.38
N VAL A 15 5.16 -11.44 -12.13
CA VAL A 15 5.64 -10.35 -12.98
C VAL A 15 5.45 -10.77 -14.41
N VAL A 16 4.77 -9.92 -15.17
CA VAL A 16 4.46 -10.12 -16.57
C VAL A 16 5.19 -9.04 -17.35
N ASP A 17 5.91 -9.44 -18.40
CA ASP A 17 6.57 -8.49 -19.30
C ASP A 17 5.57 -7.79 -20.25
N THR A 18 6.07 -6.87 -21.06
CA THR A 18 5.28 -6.08 -22.00
C THR A 18 4.68 -6.90 -23.15
N ASP A 19 5.25 -8.07 -23.44
CA ASP A 19 4.76 -9.03 -24.43
C ASP A 19 3.72 -10.00 -23.83
N GLY A 20 3.45 -9.89 -22.53
CA GLY A 20 2.47 -10.72 -21.83
C GLY A 20 3.03 -12.04 -21.31
N ASN A 21 4.35 -12.24 -21.32
CA ASN A 21 4.97 -13.44 -20.77
C ASN A 21 5.19 -13.30 -19.26
N GLU A 22 4.94 -14.38 -18.52
CA GLU A 22 5.30 -14.42 -17.10
C GLU A 22 6.80 -14.64 -16.93
N VAL A 23 7.49 -13.63 -16.42
CA VAL A 23 8.95 -13.64 -16.21
C VAL A 23 9.33 -13.98 -14.77
N ILE A 24 8.42 -13.74 -13.81
CA ILE A 24 8.57 -14.18 -12.42
C ILE A 24 7.24 -14.76 -11.96
N ARG A 25 7.28 -15.95 -11.34
CA ARG A 25 6.14 -16.56 -10.64
C ARG A 25 6.61 -17.15 -9.32
N GLN A 26 6.15 -16.59 -8.22
CA GLN A 26 6.26 -17.18 -6.89
C GLN A 26 4.87 -17.33 -6.28
N VAL A 27 4.56 -18.51 -5.76
CA VAL A 27 3.32 -18.77 -5.03
C VAL A 27 3.68 -19.21 -3.61
N GLY A 28 3.23 -18.44 -2.61
CA GLY A 28 3.47 -18.72 -1.19
C GLY A 28 2.85 -20.05 -0.75
N GLY A 29 3.57 -20.82 0.07
CA GLY A 29 3.11 -22.05 0.71
C GLY A 29 2.09 -21.84 1.83
N GLU A 30 1.96 -20.60 2.33
CA GLU A 30 0.90 -20.19 3.24
C GLU A 30 0.46 -18.72 3.07
N PHE A 31 -0.61 -18.33 3.78
CA PHE A 31 -1.24 -17.00 3.65
C PHE A 31 -0.33 -15.84 4.11
N SER A 32 0.59 -16.09 5.05
CA SER A 32 1.55 -15.11 5.56
C SER A 32 2.81 -14.99 4.70
N ASP A 33 3.00 -15.86 3.71
CA ASP A 33 4.20 -15.82 2.89
C ASP A 33 4.25 -14.51 2.10
N ARG A 34 5.27 -13.74 2.40
CA ARG A 34 5.66 -12.56 1.62
C ARG A 34 6.98 -12.89 0.95
N MET A 35 7.09 -12.58 -0.33
CA MET A 35 8.39 -12.54 -0.98
C MET A 35 9.26 -11.52 -0.24
N HIS A 36 10.53 -11.85 -0.01
CA HIS A 36 11.45 -10.90 0.58
C HIS A 36 11.73 -9.81 -0.45
N GLU A 37 11.21 -8.60 -0.19
CA GLU A 37 11.22 -7.49 -1.14
C GLU A 37 12.62 -7.20 -1.75
N PRO A 38 13.74 -7.25 -1.01
CA PRO A 38 15.06 -7.08 -1.59
C PRO A 38 15.42 -8.12 -2.67
N GLU A 39 15.02 -9.38 -2.48
CA GLU A 39 15.28 -10.47 -3.44
C GLU A 39 14.45 -10.30 -4.72
N LEU A 40 13.20 -9.85 -4.58
CA LEU A 40 12.35 -9.49 -5.73
C LEU A 40 12.99 -8.37 -6.54
N VAL A 41 13.45 -7.32 -5.86
CA VAL A 41 14.07 -6.15 -6.50
C VAL A 41 15.35 -6.56 -7.23
N GLU A 42 16.14 -7.47 -6.66
CA GLU A 42 17.32 -8.02 -7.34
C GLU A 42 16.95 -8.83 -8.59
N GLN A 43 15.92 -9.67 -8.51
CA GLN A 43 15.42 -10.42 -9.68
C GLN A 43 14.90 -9.49 -10.77
N LEU A 44 14.15 -8.45 -10.40
CA LEU A 44 13.63 -7.45 -11.33
C LEU A 44 14.74 -6.64 -12.01
N ARG A 45 15.81 -6.30 -11.29
CA ARG A 45 16.97 -5.57 -11.85
C ARG A 45 17.73 -6.37 -12.91
N ASN A 46 17.63 -7.69 -12.87
CA ASN A 46 18.28 -8.59 -13.83
C ASN A 46 17.38 -8.90 -15.05
N LEU A 47 16.17 -8.35 -15.12
CA LEU A 47 15.32 -8.45 -16.29
C LEU A 47 15.61 -7.27 -17.22
N ASP A 48 16.16 -7.57 -18.40
CA ASP A 48 16.57 -6.57 -19.40
C ASP A 48 15.39 -5.72 -19.93
N ASP A 49 14.15 -6.23 -19.81
CA ASP A 49 12.93 -5.64 -20.40
C ASP A 49 11.96 -5.03 -19.38
N VAL A 50 12.31 -4.94 -18.09
CA VAL A 50 11.48 -4.20 -17.11
C VAL A 50 11.79 -2.71 -17.24
N VAL A 51 11.25 -2.10 -18.28
CA VAL A 51 11.18 -0.64 -18.38
C VAL A 51 10.08 -0.20 -17.42
N ALA A 52 10.46 0.29 -16.24
CA ALA A 52 9.52 1.01 -15.39
C ALA A 52 8.96 2.16 -16.22
N ASP A 53 7.65 2.14 -16.48
CA ASP A 53 6.93 3.26 -17.06
C ASP A 53 7.29 4.54 -16.28
N ASP A 54 7.57 5.63 -16.98
CA ASP A 54 8.00 6.91 -16.41
C ASP A 54 7.02 7.40 -15.32
N ALA A 55 5.76 6.94 -15.37
CA ALA A 55 4.72 7.20 -14.39
C ALA A 55 4.98 6.62 -12.98
N THR A 56 5.88 5.64 -12.82
CA THR A 56 6.16 4.97 -11.51
C THR A 56 7.59 5.15 -11.03
N ARG A 57 8.43 5.87 -11.80
CA ARG A 57 9.80 6.16 -11.39
C ARG A 57 9.79 7.10 -10.18
N PRO A 58 10.51 6.80 -9.08
CA PRO A 58 10.74 7.78 -8.03
C PRO A 58 11.32 9.04 -8.65
N ARG A 59 10.75 10.21 -8.31
CA ARG A 59 11.18 11.51 -8.85
C ARG A 59 12.70 11.63 -8.72
N GLU A 60 13.42 11.69 -9.84
CA GLU A 60 14.87 11.86 -9.82
C GLU A 60 15.21 13.28 -9.33
N GLY A 61 15.91 13.39 -8.21
CA GLY A 61 16.40 14.66 -7.64
C GLY A 61 16.65 14.55 -6.13
N PRO A 62 17.51 15.41 -5.56
CA PRO A 62 17.66 15.48 -4.11
C PRO A 62 16.32 15.90 -3.51
N VAL A 63 15.71 15.01 -2.72
CA VAL A 63 14.58 15.37 -1.86
C VAL A 63 15.15 16.30 -0.78
N ASP A 64 14.68 17.53 -0.72
CA ASP A 64 14.94 18.40 0.42
C ASP A 64 14.26 17.76 1.64
N THR A 65 15.05 17.10 2.48
CA THR A 65 14.55 16.43 3.69
C THR A 65 14.27 17.41 4.82
N GLU A 66 14.74 18.64 4.72
CA GLU A 66 14.50 19.69 5.72
C GLU A 66 13.18 20.42 5.45
N GLN A 67 12.84 20.64 4.17
CA GLN A 67 11.59 21.27 3.74
C GLN A 67 11.00 20.55 2.52
N PRO A 68 10.36 19.39 2.72
CA PRO A 68 9.75 18.67 1.62
C PRO A 68 8.53 19.42 1.08
N GLU A 69 8.59 19.82 -0.19
CA GLU A 69 7.45 20.40 -0.90
C GLU A 69 6.55 19.30 -1.50
N PRO A 70 5.21 19.44 -1.42
CA PRO A 70 4.31 18.50 -2.06
C PRO A 70 4.51 18.49 -3.58
N GLY A 71 4.50 17.30 -4.18
CA GLY A 71 4.52 17.15 -5.63
C GLY A 71 3.21 17.59 -6.29
N ASP A 72 3.20 17.68 -7.61
CA ASP A 72 2.06 18.18 -8.39
C ASP A 72 0.80 17.30 -8.23
N ASP A 73 0.99 16.01 -7.94
CA ASP A 73 -0.07 15.03 -7.69
C ASP A 73 -0.34 14.79 -6.19
N ALA A 74 0.26 15.57 -5.29
CA ALA A 74 0.04 15.41 -3.86
C ALA A 74 -1.40 15.76 -3.49
N LEU A 75 -1.99 14.97 -2.59
CA LEU A 75 -3.31 15.28 -2.07
C LEU A 75 -3.26 16.61 -1.30
N PRO A 76 -4.11 17.60 -1.63
CA PRO A 76 -4.10 18.86 -0.91
C PRO A 76 -4.55 18.65 0.55
N VAL A 77 -4.02 19.46 1.47
CA VAL A 77 -4.18 19.25 2.92
C VAL A 77 -5.65 19.30 3.35
N ASP A 78 -6.45 20.17 2.72
CA ASP A 78 -7.90 20.29 2.96
C ASP A 78 -8.68 19.03 2.56
N ALA A 79 -8.18 18.26 1.57
CA ALA A 79 -8.75 16.97 1.18
C ALA A 79 -8.37 15.83 2.14
N LEU A 80 -7.38 16.00 3.03
CA LEU A 80 -7.02 14.98 4.01
C LEU A 80 -8.12 14.75 5.04
N LEU A 81 -8.84 15.79 5.46
CA LEU A 81 -9.91 15.69 6.44
C LEU A 81 -11.06 14.76 5.98
N PRO A 82 -11.68 14.96 4.79
CA PRO A 82 -12.68 14.02 4.29
C PRO A 82 -12.09 12.64 4.00
N ASN A 83 -10.83 12.54 3.55
CA ASN A 83 -10.16 11.26 3.30
C ASN A 83 -10.08 10.40 4.58
N PHE A 84 -9.54 10.94 5.68
CA PHE A 84 -9.41 10.19 6.92
C PHE A 84 -10.76 9.91 7.62
N LYS A 85 -11.78 10.76 7.43
CA LYS A 85 -13.16 10.43 7.82
C LYS A 85 -13.67 9.20 7.07
N GLY A 86 -13.41 9.13 5.76
CA GLY A 86 -13.73 7.97 4.92
C GLY A 86 -13.00 6.71 5.37
N THR A 87 -11.70 6.80 5.63
CA THR A 87 -10.87 5.68 6.12
C THR A 87 -11.38 5.14 7.46
N ARG A 88 -11.71 6.03 8.40
CA ARG A 88 -12.30 5.64 9.70
C ARG A 88 -13.62 4.90 9.53
N PHE A 89 -14.50 5.43 8.66
CA PHE A 89 -15.78 4.79 8.36
C PHE A 89 -15.59 3.39 7.74
N ALA A 90 -14.72 3.27 6.74
CA ALA A 90 -14.42 2.01 6.07
C ALA A 90 -13.85 0.97 7.04
N ALA A 91 -12.96 1.38 7.96
CA ALA A 91 -12.42 0.52 9.00
C ALA A 91 -13.53 -0.04 9.92
N ILE A 92 -14.44 0.81 10.38
CA ILE A 92 -15.59 0.38 11.21
C ILE A 92 -16.48 -0.60 10.44
N ALA A 93 -16.78 -0.28 9.18
CA ALA A 93 -17.60 -1.13 8.32
C ALA A 93 -16.95 -2.50 8.06
N LEU A 94 -15.62 -2.55 7.88
CA LEU A 94 -14.88 -3.79 7.68
C LEU A 94 -14.92 -4.66 8.94
N ALA A 95 -14.66 -4.09 10.12
CA ALA A 95 -14.73 -4.81 11.39
C ALA A 95 -16.12 -5.44 11.65
N ALA A 96 -17.18 -4.79 11.17
CA ALA A 96 -18.54 -5.28 11.31
C ALA A 96 -18.90 -6.41 10.34
N ARG A 97 -18.25 -6.48 9.17
CA ARG A 97 -18.53 -7.47 8.12
C ARG A 97 -17.66 -8.71 8.24
N GLU A 98 -16.41 -8.55 8.65
CA GLU A 98 -15.39 -9.61 8.69
C GLU A 98 -14.75 -9.68 10.09
N PRO A 99 -15.28 -10.52 11.00
CA PRO A 99 -14.79 -10.61 12.38
C PRO A 99 -13.31 -10.96 12.49
N ASP A 100 -12.79 -11.77 11.59
CA ASP A 100 -11.37 -12.15 11.55
C ASP A 100 -10.45 -10.98 11.18
N ALA A 101 -10.98 -9.97 10.48
CA ALA A 101 -10.25 -8.75 10.15
C ALA A 101 -10.31 -7.69 11.26
N LYS A 102 -11.04 -7.94 12.36
CA LYS A 102 -11.33 -6.95 13.41
C LYS A 102 -10.07 -6.29 13.96
N HIS A 103 -9.02 -7.07 14.25
CA HIS A 103 -7.78 -6.52 14.79
C HIS A 103 -7.11 -5.54 13.82
N GLN A 104 -7.09 -5.84 12.52
CA GLN A 104 -6.55 -4.92 11.52
C GLN A 104 -7.44 -3.68 11.32
N ALA A 105 -8.76 -3.89 11.32
CA ALA A 105 -9.72 -2.80 11.21
C ALA A 105 -9.64 -1.83 12.40
N ASP A 106 -9.46 -2.35 13.63
CA ASP A 106 -9.28 -1.53 14.83
C ASP A 106 -7.97 -0.71 14.75
N ARG A 107 -6.88 -1.30 14.22
CA ARG A 107 -5.62 -0.58 13.96
C ARG A 107 -5.79 0.54 12.93
N LEU A 108 -6.47 0.27 11.82
CA LEU A 108 -6.71 1.26 10.76
C LEU A 108 -7.60 2.41 11.27
N LYS A 109 -8.61 2.08 12.07
CA LYS A 109 -9.47 3.07 12.74
C LYS A 109 -8.63 3.97 13.65
N GLN A 110 -7.78 3.40 14.50
CA GLN A 110 -6.95 4.16 15.43
C GLN A 110 -5.98 5.10 14.69
N GLN A 111 -5.39 4.63 13.60
CA GLN A 111 -4.54 5.46 12.76
C GLN A 111 -5.30 6.64 12.14
N ALA A 112 -6.49 6.38 11.58
CA ALA A 112 -7.34 7.44 11.02
C ALA A 112 -7.76 8.47 12.08
N GLU A 113 -8.07 8.02 13.30
CA GLU A 113 -8.40 8.90 14.43
C GLU A 113 -7.22 9.82 14.80
N GLY A 114 -6.00 9.28 14.90
CA GLY A 114 -4.81 10.09 15.17
C GLY A 114 -4.52 11.16 14.09
N HIS A 115 -4.73 10.82 12.80
CA HIS A 115 -4.60 11.81 11.73
C HIS A 115 -5.67 12.89 11.78
N LEU A 116 -6.92 12.53 12.13
CA LEU A 116 -8.00 13.50 12.28
C LEU A 116 -7.74 14.48 13.43
N GLU A 117 -7.23 13.98 14.56
CA GLU A 117 -6.83 14.82 15.70
C GLU A 117 -5.71 15.79 15.32
N ALA A 118 -4.69 15.30 14.61
CA ALA A 118 -3.59 16.14 14.13
C ALA A 118 -4.07 17.26 13.17
N LEU A 119 -4.97 16.93 12.24
CA LEU A 119 -5.54 17.91 11.32
C LEU A 119 -6.39 18.97 12.03
N GLN A 120 -7.17 18.57 13.04
CA GLN A 120 -7.94 19.50 13.86
C GLN A 120 -7.04 20.45 14.67
N ALA A 121 -5.92 19.94 15.18
CA ALA A 121 -4.94 20.76 15.91
C ALA A 121 -4.26 21.78 15.00
N LEU A 122 -4.00 21.43 13.73
CA LEU A 122 -3.47 22.37 12.72
C LEU A 122 -4.47 23.49 12.41
N ASP A 123 -5.75 23.14 12.24
CA ASP A 123 -6.82 24.13 11.97
C ASP A 123 -7.02 25.09 13.15
N ALA A 124 -6.91 24.61 14.39
CA ALA A 124 -7.06 25.42 15.61
C ALA A 124 -5.83 26.30 15.96
N GLY A 125 -4.70 26.09 15.30
CA GLY A 125 -3.46 26.85 15.48
C GLY A 125 -3.26 28.00 14.48
N THR A 126 -4.25 28.24 13.62
CA THR A 126 -4.29 29.31 12.61
C THR A 126 -5.28 30.39 13.02
#